data_AF-A0A844T165-F1
#
_entry.id   AF-A0A844T165-F1
#
_cell.length_a   1.000
_cell.length_b   1.000
_cell.length_c   1.000
_cell.angle_alpha   90.00
_cell.angle_beta   90.00
_cell.angle_gamma   90.00
#
_symmetry.space_group_name_H-M   'P 1'
#
loop_
_entity.id
_entity.type
_entity.pdbx_description
1 polymer ?
#
loop_
_entity_poly.entity_id
_entity_poly.type
_entity_poly.pdbx_seq_one_letter_code
_entity_poly.pdbx_strand_id
1 'polypeptide(L)' 'GEVLRLPDDSREDNPVNLDPRMAKLAGGVHRLDGQLMVVLDVDRVLELVPDAKAA' A
#
# COMPACT_ATOMS: atom_id res chain seq x y z
N GLY A 1 -18.81 -6.24 -0.29
CA GLY A 1 -17.74 -5.34 -0.73
C GLY A 1 -17.34 -5.76 -2.11
N GLU A 2 -17.39 -4.86 -3.07
CA GLU A 2 -16.91 -5.16 -4.42
C GLU A 2 -15.38 -5.23 -4.40
N VAL A 3 -14.84 -6.26 -5.03
CA VAL A 3 -13.39 -6.46 -5.15
C VAL A 3 -12.97 -5.97 -6.51
N LEU A 4 -12.05 -5.01 -6.55
CA LEU A 4 -11.44 -4.55 -7.79
C LEU A 4 -10.30 -5.51 -8.15
N ARG A 5 -10.34 -6.08 -9.36
CA ARG A 5 -9.19 -6.82 -9.90
C ARG A 5 -8.29 -5.83 -10.62
N LEU A 6 -7.04 -5.74 -10.19
CA LEU A 6 -6.03 -4.91 -10.84
C LEU A 6 -5.09 -5.79 -11.65
N PRO A 7 -4.65 -5.35 -12.84
CA PRO A 7 -3.63 -6.05 -13.60
C PRO A 7 -2.29 -6.05 -12.85
N ASP A 8 -1.60 -7.20 -12.79
CA ASP A 8 -0.31 -7.34 -12.09
C ASP A 8 0.78 -6.41 -12.67
N ASP A 9 0.69 -6.15 -13.97
CA ASP A 9 1.56 -5.27 -14.76
C ASP A 9 1.31 -3.77 -14.54
N SER A 10 0.25 -3.40 -13.81
CA SER A 10 -0.02 -2.00 -13.46
C SER A 10 0.61 -1.55 -12.15
N ARG A 11 1.34 -2.45 -11.46
CA ARG A 11 2.07 -2.14 -10.22
C ARG A 11 3.39 -1.47 -10.56
N GLU A 12 3.53 -0.24 -10.15
CA GLU A 12 4.76 0.54 -10.25
C GLU A 12 5.47 0.61 -8.89
N ASP A 13 6.77 0.88 -8.91
CA ASP A 13 7.55 1.21 -7.72
C ASP A 13 7.01 2.47 -7.04
N ASN A 14 7.28 2.60 -5.74
CA ASN A 14 6.85 3.76 -4.96
C ASN A 14 7.43 5.05 -5.56
N PRO A 15 6.58 6.03 -5.94
CA PRO A 15 7.05 7.23 -6.60
C PRO A 15 7.81 8.11 -5.61
N VAL A 16 8.80 8.85 -6.11
CA VAL A 16 9.73 9.65 -5.28
C VAL A 16 9.05 10.75 -4.46
N ASN A 17 7.84 11.15 -4.83
CA ASN A 17 7.05 12.17 -4.15
C ASN A 17 6.07 11.57 -3.11
N LEU A 18 6.08 10.25 -2.89
CA LEU A 18 5.28 9.61 -1.85
C LEU A 18 5.85 9.95 -0.47
N ASP A 19 4.97 10.17 0.52
CA ASP A 19 5.40 10.40 1.90
C ASP A 19 6.29 9.24 2.39
N PRO A 20 7.47 9.51 2.97
CA PRO A 20 8.41 8.46 3.38
C PRO A 20 7.83 7.43 4.38
N ARG A 21 6.85 7.81 5.20
CA ARG A 21 6.17 6.87 6.11
C ARG A 21 5.26 5.93 5.33
N MET A 22 4.57 6.45 4.32
CA MET A 22 3.76 5.62 3.41
C MET A 22 4.63 4.74 2.51
N ALA A 23 5.75 5.24 2.01
CA ALA A 23 6.68 4.45 1.18
C ALA A 23 7.25 3.22 1.91
N LYS A 24 7.42 3.29 3.24
CA LYS A 24 7.83 2.13 4.05
C LYS A 24 6.76 1.06 4.12
N LEU A 25 5.50 1.48 4.22
CA LEU A 25 4.33 0.62 4.32
C LEU A 25 3.79 0.15 2.97
N ALA A 26 4.11 0.85 1.89
CA ALA A 26 3.61 0.58 0.56
C ALA A 26 4.41 -0.53 -0.12
N GLY A 27 3.71 -1.50 -0.69
CA GLY A 27 4.27 -2.49 -1.61
C GLY A 27 4.42 -1.97 -3.05
N GLY A 28 3.84 -0.82 -3.37
CA GLY A 28 3.86 -0.23 -4.71
C GLY A 28 2.69 0.72 -4.90
N VAL A 29 2.52 1.22 -6.12
CA VAL A 29 1.38 2.06 -6.50
C VAL A 29 0.76 1.59 -7.81
N HIS A 30 -0.53 1.85 -7.97
CA HIS A 30 -1.24 1.73 -9.24
C HIS A 30 -1.74 3.11 -9.65
N ARG A 31 -1.53 3.44 -10.92
CA ARG A 31 -2.15 4.61 -11.53
C ARG A 31 -3.53 4.24 -12.05
N LEU A 32 -4.54 4.91 -11.52
CA LEU A 32 -5.91 4.85 -12.00
C LEU A 32 -6.22 6.15 -12.76
N ASP A 33 -7.37 6.20 -13.44
CA ASP A 33 -7.78 7.37 -14.22
C ASP A 33 -7.91 8.63 -13.35
N GLY A 34 -6.83 9.44 -13.32
CA GLY A 34 -6.74 10.68 -12.54
C GLY A 34 -6.43 10.49 -11.06
N GLN A 35 -6.18 9.27 -10.57
CA GLN A 35 -5.93 8.99 -9.16
C GLN A 35 -4.77 8.02 -8.97
N LEU A 36 -4.05 8.14 -7.84
CA LEU A 36 -2.99 7.21 -7.45
C LEU A 36 -3.50 6.31 -6.33
N MET A 37 -3.43 5.01 -6.52
CA MET A 37 -3.80 4.04 -5.49
C MET A 37 -2.52 3.41 -4.93
N VAL A 38 -2.31 3.55 -3.63
CA VAL A 38 -1.18 2.96 -2.93
C VAL A 38 -1.54 1.54 -2.48
N VAL A 39 -0.68 0.57 -2.77
CA VAL A 39 -0.83 -0.81 -2.29
C VAL A 39 -0.18 -0.90 -0.93
N LEU A 40 -0.96 -1.16 0.12
CA LEU A 40 -0.44 -1.39 1.47
C LEU A 40 0.04 -2.83 1.63
N ASP A 41 1.26 -2.98 2.11
CA ASP A 41 1.84 -4.27 2.50
C ASP A 41 1.35 -4.61 3.92
N VAL A 42 0.50 -5.63 4.02
CA VAL A 42 -0.14 -6.03 5.29
C VAL A 42 0.91 -6.49 6.31
N ASP A 43 1.95 -7.20 5.87
CA ASP A 43 2.97 -7.73 6.78
C ASP A 43 3.72 -6.58 7.45
N ARG A 44 4.12 -5.57 6.68
CA ARG A 44 4.78 -4.36 7.20
C ARG A 44 3.89 -3.51 8.10
N VAL A 45 2.59 -3.48 7.82
CA VAL A 45 1.63 -2.76 8.67
C VAL A 45 1.49 -3.46 10.02
N LEU A 46 1.42 -4.78 10.03
CA LEU A 46 1.30 -5.56 11.26
C LEU A 46 2.54 -5.43 12.14
N GLU A 47 3.74 -5.26 11.57
CA GLU A 47 4.96 -4.95 12.33
C GLU A 47 4.91 -3.59 13.04
N LEU A 48 4.13 -2.63 12.52
CA LEU A 48 4.00 -1.28 13.06
C LEU A 48 2.90 -1.12 14.12
N VAL A 49 1.97 -2.06 14.20
CA VAL A 49 0.96 -2.10 15.26
C VAL A 49 1.56 -2.92 16.41
N PRO A 50 2.08 -2.28 17.48
CA PRO A 50 2.47 -3.04 18.67
C PRO A 50 1.27 -3.87 19.12
N ASP A 51 1.49 -5.16 19.39
CA ASP A 51 0.46 -6.15 19.70
C ASP A 51 -0.68 -5.52 20.50
N ALA A 52 -1.79 -5.21 19.82
CA ALA A 52 -3.04 -4.78 20.46
C ALA A 52 -3.74 -5.99 21.11
N LYS A 53 -2.94 -6.92 21.64
CA LYS A 53 -3.32 -8.13 22.36
C LYS A 53 -2.46 -8.24 23.61
N ALA A 54 -2.77 -7.40 24.59
CA ALA A 54 -2.65 -7.75 25.99
C ALA A 54 -3.90 -7.24 26.68
N ALA A 55 -4.94 -8.08 26.68
CA ALA A 55 -6.14 -7.95 27.50
C ALA A 55 -6.20 -9.14 28.46
#